data_AF-A0A7T3ZYY4-F1
#
_entry.id   AF-A0A7T3ZYY4-F1
#
_cell.length_a   1.000
_cell.length_b   1.000
_cell.length_c   1.000
_cell.angle_alpha   90.00
_cell.angle_beta   90.00
_cell.angle_gamma   90.00
#
_symmetry.space_group_name_H-M   'P 1'
#
loop_
_entity.id
_entity.type
_entity.pdbx_description
1 polymer ?
#
loop_
_entity_poly.entity_id
_entity_poly.type
_entity_poly.pdbx_seq_one_letter_code
_entity_poly.pdbx_strand_id
1 'polypeptide(L)'
;MPTFYDPVADAEEASQALRGLAHASRDFAHPEDAYTMMGNLLSGVRSMQQSLAQIAQQHNRHEGRAFDDHGDQAAGIRDAHQAARQLFDAAAGLDAVEERLNLAMQAAGRIAWHPAPGPPAPSAAASLERGAEAVSRWVNIVFLQGEEADAVLSMIDRHGPDAAIEHLSGFDYGAETTDAAMENGYVYDTLPAGPLDQEAAAGEYTLTYNPDMGHVGLYRRHPIPPEDRLDPESHTAGPIGPNVGGAASAAGASGGLAAGAGGATGAAASRSTRALGASAAAAGGRKAPAAAGKGRPAKTDGSWFTHPSVAAVKRDRGLGL
;
A
#
# COMPACT_ATOMS: atom_id res chain seq x y z
N MET A 1 8.07 0.25 -18.41
CA MET A 1 9.03 0.38 -17.31
C MET A 1 10.11 1.33 -17.80
N PRO A 2 10.48 2.38 -17.03
CA PRO A 2 11.46 3.36 -17.45
C PRO A 2 12.77 2.69 -17.84
N THR A 3 13.26 3.00 -19.02
CA THR A 3 14.49 2.44 -19.58
C THR A 3 15.72 3.18 -19.07
N PHE A 4 15.58 4.46 -18.65
CA PHE A 4 16.64 5.35 -18.17
C PHE A 4 17.75 5.68 -19.18
N TYR A 5 17.72 5.06 -20.37
CA TYR A 5 18.72 5.22 -21.42
C TYR A 5 18.10 5.55 -22.78
N ASP A 6 16.79 5.37 -22.95
CA ASP A 6 16.03 5.81 -24.12
C ASP A 6 15.02 6.90 -23.73
N PRO A 7 15.42 8.18 -23.75
CA PRO A 7 14.57 9.28 -23.31
C PRO A 7 13.33 9.48 -24.19
N VAL A 8 13.32 8.98 -25.43
CA VAL A 8 12.17 9.10 -26.33
C VAL A 8 11.12 8.07 -25.94
N ALA A 9 11.52 6.80 -25.75
CA ALA A 9 10.62 5.76 -25.27
C ALA A 9 10.06 6.10 -23.87
N ASP A 10 10.91 6.61 -22.97
CA ASP A 10 10.50 7.00 -21.61
C ASP A 10 9.50 8.16 -21.62
N ALA A 11 9.65 9.13 -22.54
CA ALA A 11 8.68 10.23 -22.72
C ALA A 11 7.33 9.73 -23.25
N GLU A 12 7.33 8.73 -24.13
CA GLU A 12 6.10 8.10 -24.61
C GLU A 12 5.37 7.37 -23.47
N GLU A 13 6.10 6.57 -22.67
CA GLU A 13 5.53 5.87 -21.52
C GLU A 13 4.95 6.86 -20.50
N ALA A 14 5.65 7.97 -20.21
CA ALA A 14 5.15 9.03 -19.34
C ALA A 14 3.83 9.63 -19.85
N SER A 15 3.73 9.90 -21.15
CA SER A 15 2.49 10.39 -21.77
C SER A 15 1.34 9.38 -21.65
N GLN A 16 1.61 8.10 -21.86
CA GLN A 16 0.61 7.03 -21.69
C GLN A 16 0.16 6.89 -20.23
N ALA A 17 1.09 6.95 -19.27
CA ALA A 17 0.78 6.91 -17.85
C ALA A 17 -0.10 8.09 -17.41
N LEU A 18 0.23 9.32 -17.85
CA LEU A 18 -0.59 10.51 -17.58
C LEU A 18 -1.99 10.41 -18.21
N ARG A 19 -2.10 9.84 -19.41
CA ARG A 19 -3.41 9.58 -20.05
C ARG A 19 -4.23 8.57 -19.25
N GLY A 20 -3.60 7.48 -18.79
CA GLY A 20 -4.24 6.48 -17.93
C GLY A 20 -4.73 7.10 -16.63
N LEU A 21 -3.89 7.93 -15.99
CA LEU A 21 -4.25 8.67 -14.78
C LEU A 21 -5.43 9.61 -15.01
N ALA A 22 -5.43 10.38 -16.10
CA ALA A 22 -6.53 11.28 -16.46
C ALA A 22 -7.85 10.54 -16.75
N HIS A 23 -7.78 9.27 -17.16
CA HIS A 23 -8.97 8.43 -17.30
C HIS A 23 -9.46 7.92 -15.95
N ALA A 24 -8.56 7.38 -15.13
CA ALA A 24 -8.89 6.82 -13.81
C ALA A 24 -9.39 7.89 -12.81
N SER A 25 -8.90 9.12 -12.89
CA SER A 25 -9.32 10.21 -11.99
C SER A 25 -10.72 10.76 -12.27
N ARG A 26 -11.42 10.28 -13.33
CA ARG A 26 -12.81 10.68 -13.63
C ARG A 26 -13.84 10.04 -12.72
N ASP A 27 -13.58 8.82 -12.25
CA ASP A 27 -14.49 8.05 -11.42
C ASP A 27 -13.76 7.66 -10.13
N PHE A 28 -13.92 8.50 -9.11
CA PHE A 28 -13.12 8.43 -7.89
C PHE A 28 -13.95 7.84 -6.76
N ALA A 29 -14.07 6.50 -6.76
CA ALA A 29 -14.90 5.75 -5.80
C ALA A 29 -14.42 5.87 -4.34
N HIS A 30 -13.11 6.06 -4.15
CA HIS A 30 -12.44 6.14 -2.86
C HIS A 30 -11.77 7.51 -2.69
N PRO A 31 -12.49 8.55 -2.19
CA PRO A 31 -11.95 9.90 -2.04
C PRO A 31 -10.69 9.97 -1.15
N GLU A 32 -10.49 8.99 -0.28
CA GLU A 32 -9.29 8.79 0.54
C GLU A 32 -8.00 8.61 -0.28
N ASP A 33 -8.07 8.04 -1.49
CA ASP A 33 -6.89 7.80 -2.33
C ASP A 33 -6.30 9.09 -2.94
N ALA A 34 -7.06 10.21 -2.89
CA ALA A 34 -6.66 11.45 -3.55
C ALA A 34 -5.34 11.98 -2.97
N TYR A 35 -5.13 11.78 -1.66
CA TYR A 35 -3.92 12.24 -0.98
C TYR A 35 -2.66 11.58 -1.55
N THR A 36 -2.68 10.25 -1.69
CA THR A 36 -1.57 9.48 -2.27
C THR A 36 -1.36 9.85 -3.74
N MET A 37 -2.45 10.01 -4.51
CA MET A 37 -2.39 10.45 -5.91
C MET A 37 -1.69 11.81 -6.05
N MET A 38 -2.05 12.79 -5.21
CA MET A 38 -1.43 14.11 -5.22
C MET A 38 0.06 14.07 -4.86
N GLY A 39 0.47 13.21 -3.92
CA GLY A 39 1.89 13.01 -3.60
C GLY A 39 2.71 12.43 -4.76
N ASN A 40 2.12 11.48 -5.50
CA ASN A 40 2.75 10.91 -6.70
C ASN A 40 2.81 11.95 -7.84
N LEU A 41 1.75 12.75 -8.03
CA LEU A 41 1.74 13.85 -9.01
C LEU A 41 2.79 14.90 -8.68
N LEU A 42 2.96 15.28 -7.42
CA LEU A 42 4.01 16.21 -6.97
C LEU A 42 5.41 15.69 -7.33
N SER A 43 5.67 14.40 -7.07
CA SER A 43 6.93 13.76 -7.45
C SER A 43 7.12 13.72 -8.98
N GLY A 44 6.04 13.50 -9.73
CA GLY A 44 6.03 13.56 -11.20
C GLY A 44 6.33 14.97 -11.74
N VAL A 45 5.75 16.02 -11.15
CA VAL A 45 6.00 17.42 -11.54
C VAL A 45 7.47 17.80 -11.36
N ARG A 46 8.09 17.43 -10.22
CA ARG A 46 9.53 17.65 -10.00
C ARG A 46 10.40 16.93 -11.03
N SER A 47 10.04 15.69 -11.34
CA SER A 47 10.74 14.89 -12.36
C SER A 47 10.58 15.51 -13.76
N MET A 48 9.41 16.06 -14.07
CA MET A 48 9.13 16.76 -15.32
C MET A 48 9.93 18.07 -15.43
N GLN A 49 9.97 18.87 -14.36
CA GLN A 49 10.81 20.08 -14.29
C GLN A 49 12.28 19.75 -14.57
N GLN A 50 12.79 18.69 -13.93
CA GLN A 50 14.16 18.23 -14.14
C GLN A 50 14.39 17.80 -15.59
N SER A 51 13.45 17.05 -16.18
CA SER A 51 13.53 16.59 -17.58
C SER A 51 13.53 17.75 -18.57
N LEU A 52 12.64 18.73 -18.40
CA LEU A 52 12.58 19.93 -19.24
C LEU A 52 13.88 20.74 -19.17
N ALA A 53 14.41 20.95 -17.97
CA ALA A 53 15.69 21.65 -17.77
C ALA A 53 16.86 20.88 -18.42
N GLN A 54 16.85 19.55 -18.37
CA GLN A 54 17.86 18.72 -19.03
C GLN A 54 17.77 18.82 -20.56
N ILE A 55 16.57 18.76 -21.14
CA ILE A 55 16.36 18.90 -22.59
C ILE A 55 16.82 20.28 -23.06
N ALA A 56 16.48 21.35 -22.31
CA ALA A 56 16.97 22.70 -22.59
C ALA A 56 18.50 22.78 -22.63
N GLN A 57 19.17 22.15 -21.67
CA GLN A 57 20.64 22.06 -21.67
C GLN A 57 21.17 21.26 -22.87
N GLN A 58 20.47 20.23 -23.35
CA GLN A 58 20.88 19.50 -24.55
C GLN A 58 20.83 20.39 -25.79
N HIS A 59 19.80 21.22 -25.97
CA HIS A 59 19.74 22.19 -27.07
C HIS A 59 20.95 23.12 -27.07
N ASN A 60 21.33 23.66 -25.90
CA ASN A 60 22.50 24.54 -25.78
C ASN A 60 23.82 23.79 -26.04
N ARG A 61 23.97 22.54 -25.57
CA ARG A 61 25.19 21.74 -25.80
C ARG A 61 25.41 21.38 -27.26
N HIS A 62 24.34 21.15 -28.01
CA HIS A 62 24.39 20.70 -29.41
C HIS A 62 24.16 21.82 -30.43
N GLU A 63 24.12 23.09 -30.00
CA GLU A 63 23.84 24.25 -30.86
C GLU A 63 24.73 24.31 -32.12
N GLY A 64 25.99 23.90 -32.02
CA GLY A 64 26.94 23.93 -33.14
C GLY A 64 26.57 23.00 -34.29
N ARG A 65 25.61 22.09 -34.07
CA ARG A 65 25.06 21.16 -35.07
C ARG A 65 23.71 21.63 -35.66
N ALA A 66 23.18 22.76 -35.19
CA ALA A 66 21.86 23.23 -35.59
C ALA A 66 21.91 24.00 -36.92
N PHE A 67 21.01 23.64 -37.83
CA PHE A 67 20.76 24.29 -39.11
C PHE A 67 19.24 24.33 -39.31
N ASP A 68 18.72 25.35 -39.98
CA ASP A 68 17.32 25.37 -40.40
C ASP A 68 17.08 24.50 -41.65
N ASP A 69 15.82 24.43 -42.11
CA ASP A 69 15.42 23.64 -43.29
C ASP A 69 16.09 24.13 -44.59
N HIS A 70 16.65 25.34 -44.60
CA HIS A 70 17.39 25.92 -45.72
C HIS A 70 18.92 25.74 -45.61
N GLY A 71 19.40 25.15 -44.52
CA GLY A 71 20.82 24.97 -44.25
C GLY A 71 21.52 26.20 -43.68
N ASP A 72 20.80 27.18 -43.12
CA ASP A 72 21.37 28.31 -42.38
C ASP A 72 21.67 27.91 -40.93
N GLN A 73 22.96 27.89 -40.58
CA GLN A 73 23.44 27.57 -39.24
C GLN A 73 23.10 28.66 -38.22
N ALA A 74 23.16 29.93 -38.61
CA ALA A 74 22.89 31.03 -37.70
C ALA A 74 21.40 31.07 -37.34
N ALA A 75 20.52 30.74 -38.28
CA ALA A 75 19.10 30.52 -38.01
C ALA A 75 18.89 29.34 -37.07
N GLY A 76 19.46 28.18 -37.37
CA GLY A 76 19.35 26.99 -36.52
C GLY A 76 19.83 27.20 -35.08
N ILE A 77 20.93 27.93 -34.87
CA ILE A 77 21.43 28.27 -33.52
C ILE A 77 20.42 29.16 -32.77
N ARG A 78 19.85 30.18 -33.43
CA ARG A 78 18.82 31.04 -32.82
C ARG A 78 17.61 30.23 -32.39
N ASP A 79 17.15 29.31 -33.24
CA ASP A 79 16.00 28.45 -32.95
C ASP A 79 16.30 27.48 -31.80
N ALA A 80 17.51 26.90 -31.74
CA ALA A 80 17.94 26.05 -30.64
C ALA A 80 17.95 26.80 -29.29
N HIS A 81 18.43 28.05 -29.27
CA HIS A 81 18.38 28.90 -28.07
C HIS A 81 16.96 29.28 -27.68
N GLN A 82 16.12 29.60 -28.67
CA GLN A 82 14.73 29.90 -28.43
C GLN A 82 14.01 28.69 -27.81
N ALA A 83 14.20 27.49 -28.34
CA ALA A 83 13.65 26.26 -27.79
C ALA A 83 14.14 26.02 -26.35
N ALA A 84 15.45 26.14 -26.10
CA ALA A 84 16.02 25.99 -24.76
C ALA A 84 15.40 26.99 -23.75
N ARG A 85 15.21 28.25 -24.15
CA ARG A 85 14.56 29.25 -23.31
C ARG A 85 13.13 28.89 -22.96
N GLN A 86 12.33 28.50 -23.94
CA GLN A 86 10.93 28.10 -23.69
C GLN A 86 10.84 26.89 -22.76
N LEU A 87 11.76 25.94 -22.87
CA LEU A 87 11.83 24.78 -21.98
C LEU A 87 12.23 25.18 -20.55
N PHE A 88 13.16 26.12 -20.37
CA PHE A 88 13.47 26.67 -19.05
C PHE A 88 12.31 27.46 -18.45
N ASP A 89 11.63 28.28 -19.25
CA ASP A 89 10.46 29.04 -18.82
C ASP A 89 9.31 28.09 -18.43
N ALA A 90 9.11 26.99 -19.18
CA ALA A 90 8.16 25.94 -18.84
C ALA A 90 8.52 25.21 -17.53
N ALA A 91 9.81 24.89 -17.33
CA ALA A 91 10.29 24.28 -16.10
C ALA A 91 10.07 25.20 -14.89
N ALA A 92 10.33 26.51 -15.03
CA ALA A 92 10.02 27.49 -14.00
C ALA A 92 8.50 27.64 -13.77
N GLY A 93 7.69 27.50 -14.82
CA GLY A 93 6.23 27.47 -14.70
C GLY A 93 5.72 26.31 -13.85
N LEU A 94 6.43 25.17 -13.82
CA LEU A 94 6.08 24.03 -12.97
C LEU A 94 6.32 24.28 -11.48
N ASP A 95 7.16 25.24 -11.08
CA ASP A 95 7.33 25.61 -9.67
C ASP A 95 5.98 26.11 -9.08
N ALA A 96 5.21 26.87 -9.87
CA ALA A 96 3.89 27.33 -9.45
C ALA A 96 2.85 26.19 -9.36
N VAL A 97 3.01 25.14 -10.17
CA VAL A 97 2.18 23.93 -10.10
C VAL A 97 2.51 23.13 -8.85
N GLU A 98 3.80 22.94 -8.56
CA GLU A 98 4.29 22.30 -7.34
C GLU A 98 3.74 22.99 -6.09
N GLU A 99 3.82 24.32 -6.01
CA GLU A 99 3.29 25.06 -4.86
C GLU A 99 1.78 24.84 -4.69
N ARG A 100 1.01 24.88 -5.78
CA ARG A 100 -0.44 24.62 -5.73
C ARG A 100 -0.76 23.19 -5.32
N LEU A 101 0.00 22.20 -5.79
CA LEU A 101 -0.15 20.80 -5.38
C LEU A 101 0.17 20.63 -3.89
N ASN A 102 1.20 21.29 -3.38
CA ASN A 102 1.55 21.27 -1.97
C ASN A 102 0.45 21.89 -1.10
N LEU A 103 -0.12 23.03 -1.51
CA LEU A 103 -1.27 23.64 -0.84
C LEU A 103 -2.51 22.73 -0.87
N ALA A 104 -2.76 22.06 -2.00
CA ALA A 104 -3.85 21.10 -2.14
C ALA A 104 -3.65 19.89 -1.22
N MET A 105 -2.43 19.34 -1.13
CA MET A 105 -2.11 18.26 -0.19
C MET A 105 -2.31 18.67 1.26
N GLN A 106 -1.87 19.87 1.66
CA GLN A 106 -2.09 20.38 3.01
C GLN A 106 -3.58 20.49 3.33
N ALA A 107 -4.40 20.92 2.37
CA ALA A 107 -5.84 20.97 2.51
C ALA A 107 -6.47 19.57 2.59
N ALA A 108 -6.04 18.66 1.72
CA ALA A 108 -6.52 17.28 1.66
C ALA A 108 -6.20 16.51 2.95
N GLY A 109 -5.02 16.72 3.54
CA GLY A 109 -4.64 16.11 4.82
C GLY A 109 -5.50 16.55 6.01
N ARG A 110 -6.32 17.60 5.87
CA ARG A 110 -7.30 18.02 6.88
C ARG A 110 -8.70 17.43 6.65
N ILE A 111 -8.91 16.71 5.55
CA ILE A 111 -10.20 16.11 5.23
C ILE A 111 -10.28 14.74 5.92
N ALA A 112 -11.29 14.56 6.76
CA ALA A 112 -11.68 13.26 7.26
C ALA A 112 -12.79 12.71 6.35
N TRP A 113 -12.42 11.82 5.43
CA TRP A 113 -13.41 11.11 4.61
C TRP A 113 -14.12 10.06 5.47
N HIS A 114 -15.45 10.12 5.48
CA HIS A 114 -16.28 9.08 6.08
C HIS A 114 -16.71 8.09 4.99
N PRO A 115 -16.96 6.82 5.34
CA PRO A 115 -17.57 5.87 4.40
C PRO A 115 -18.83 6.46 3.78
N ALA A 116 -19.09 6.12 2.51
CA ALA A 116 -20.31 6.53 1.85
C ALA A 116 -21.51 6.21 2.75
N PRO A 117 -22.48 7.14 2.91
CA PRO A 117 -23.64 6.89 3.74
C PRO A 117 -24.27 5.58 3.26
N GLY A 118 -24.32 4.59 4.15
CA GLY A 118 -25.18 3.44 3.94
C GLY A 118 -26.63 3.89 3.74
N PRO A 119 -27.52 3.02 3.23
CA PRO A 119 -28.95 3.33 3.20
C PRO A 119 -29.37 3.95 4.53
N PRO A 120 -30.17 5.04 4.49
CA PRO A 120 -30.31 5.96 5.60
C PRO A 120 -30.52 5.19 6.89
N ALA A 121 -29.57 5.34 7.81
CA ALA A 121 -29.74 4.83 9.15
C ALA A 121 -31.07 5.41 9.68
N PRO A 122 -31.97 4.57 10.19
CA PRO A 122 -33.24 5.05 10.72
C PRO A 122 -32.95 6.08 11.81
N SER A 123 -33.72 7.18 11.76
CA SER A 123 -33.54 8.46 12.48
C SER A 123 -32.94 8.37 13.89
N ALA A 124 -32.36 9.46 14.40
CA ALA A 124 -31.75 9.52 15.74
C ALA A 124 -32.65 8.99 16.90
N ALA A 125 -33.98 9.06 16.77
CA ALA A 125 -34.92 8.42 17.70
C ALA A 125 -34.88 6.87 17.61
N ALA A 126 -34.74 6.31 16.41
CA ALA A 126 -34.48 4.90 16.18
C ALA A 126 -32.99 4.52 16.43
N SER A 127 -32.06 5.47 16.46
CA SER A 127 -30.65 5.24 16.81
C SER A 127 -30.43 5.17 18.32
N LEU A 128 -31.25 5.85 19.13
CA LEU A 128 -31.29 5.65 20.58
C LEU A 128 -31.91 4.30 20.98
N GLU A 129 -32.87 3.78 20.19
CA GLU A 129 -33.36 2.40 20.38
C GLU A 129 -32.40 1.33 19.83
N ARG A 130 -31.58 1.65 18.81
CA ARG A 130 -30.61 0.72 18.19
C ARG A 130 -29.19 0.78 18.78
N GLY A 131 -28.85 1.85 19.50
CA GLY A 131 -27.67 1.89 20.39
C GLY A 131 -27.80 0.90 21.55
N ALA A 132 -29.00 0.35 21.76
CA ALA A 132 -29.28 -0.76 22.67
C ALA A 132 -29.36 -2.13 21.96
N GLU A 133 -29.23 -2.23 20.63
CA GLU A 133 -29.08 -3.55 19.99
C GLU A 133 -27.64 -4.02 20.16
N ALA A 134 -27.47 -5.12 20.92
CA ALA A 134 -26.19 -5.76 21.18
C ALA A 134 -25.40 -5.96 19.87
N VAL A 135 -24.23 -5.32 19.76
CA VAL A 135 -23.27 -5.64 18.69
C VAL A 135 -22.87 -7.08 18.90
N SER A 136 -23.04 -7.93 17.89
CA SER A 136 -22.67 -9.34 17.98
C SER A 136 -21.61 -9.68 16.97
N ARG A 137 -20.61 -10.48 17.37
CA ARG A 137 -19.66 -11.13 16.47
C ARG A 137 -20.01 -12.61 16.30
N TRP A 138 -19.51 -13.22 15.24
CA TRP A 138 -19.60 -14.66 15.01
C TRP A 138 -18.40 -15.35 15.64
N VAL A 139 -18.67 -16.27 16.57
CA VAL A 139 -17.67 -17.15 17.17
C VAL A 139 -17.70 -18.46 16.38
N ASN A 140 -16.56 -18.91 15.88
CA ASN A 140 -16.45 -20.26 15.31
C ASN A 140 -16.51 -21.29 16.44
N ILE A 141 -17.47 -22.22 16.32
CA ILE A 141 -17.61 -23.36 17.24
C ILE A 141 -16.75 -24.52 16.77
N VAL A 142 -16.83 -24.82 15.47
CA VAL A 142 -16.06 -25.88 14.83
C VAL A 142 -15.94 -25.58 13.34
N PHE A 143 -14.78 -25.92 12.78
CA PHE A 143 -14.55 -25.94 11.35
C PHE A 143 -13.91 -27.27 10.96
N LEU A 144 -14.55 -28.01 10.07
CA LEU A 144 -14.13 -29.32 9.60
C LEU A 144 -13.78 -29.24 8.11
N GLN A 145 -12.75 -29.98 7.70
CA GLN A 145 -12.34 -30.12 6.31
C GLN A 145 -11.90 -31.55 6.01
N GLY A 146 -12.07 -32.00 4.77
CA GLY A 146 -11.66 -33.33 4.32
C GLY A 146 -12.50 -34.41 4.98
N GLU A 147 -11.89 -35.52 5.42
CA GLU A 147 -12.61 -36.69 5.93
C GLU A 147 -13.56 -36.37 7.10
N GLU A 148 -13.19 -35.42 7.97
CA GLU A 148 -14.04 -34.98 9.08
C GLU A 148 -15.27 -34.20 8.60
N ALA A 149 -15.13 -33.44 7.50
CA ALA A 149 -16.26 -32.76 6.86
C ALA A 149 -17.14 -33.72 6.07
N ASP A 150 -16.55 -34.72 5.40
CA ASP A 150 -17.27 -35.68 4.54
C ASP A 150 -18.36 -36.43 5.33
N ALA A 151 -18.08 -36.80 6.58
CA ALA A 151 -19.06 -37.43 7.46
C ALA A 151 -20.28 -36.52 7.72
N VAL A 152 -20.04 -35.23 7.95
CA VAL A 152 -21.09 -34.23 8.20
C VAL A 152 -21.82 -33.86 6.92
N LEU A 153 -21.12 -33.70 5.79
CA LEU A 153 -21.73 -33.47 4.48
C LEU A 153 -22.66 -34.63 4.08
N SER A 154 -22.26 -35.87 4.35
CA SER A 154 -23.11 -37.05 4.17
C SER A 154 -24.32 -37.06 5.11
N MET A 155 -24.19 -36.51 6.32
CA MET A 155 -25.32 -36.30 7.23
C MET A 155 -26.29 -35.25 6.70
N ILE A 156 -25.78 -34.14 6.16
CA ILE A 156 -26.59 -33.08 5.54
C ILE A 156 -27.39 -33.63 4.35
N ASP A 157 -26.77 -34.42 3.48
CA ASP A 157 -27.45 -35.04 2.33
C ASP A 157 -28.58 -35.99 2.75
N ARG A 158 -28.38 -36.77 3.82
CA ARG A 158 -29.36 -37.77 4.30
C ARG A 158 -30.47 -37.21 5.18
N HIS A 159 -30.16 -36.23 6.02
CA HIS A 159 -31.01 -35.80 7.13
C HIS A 159 -31.25 -34.29 7.18
N GLY A 160 -30.66 -33.55 6.23
CA GLY A 160 -30.76 -32.10 6.15
C GLY A 160 -29.75 -31.37 7.05
N PRO A 161 -29.60 -30.05 6.83
CA PRO A 161 -28.62 -29.24 7.54
C PRO A 161 -28.95 -29.02 9.03
N ASP A 162 -30.23 -29.07 9.41
CA ASP A 162 -30.64 -28.93 10.82
C ASP A 162 -30.08 -30.07 11.69
N ALA A 163 -30.02 -31.29 11.16
CA ALA A 163 -29.41 -32.43 11.85
C ALA A 163 -27.89 -32.25 12.03
N ALA A 164 -27.22 -31.63 11.05
CA ALA A 164 -25.80 -31.29 11.17
C ALA A 164 -25.56 -30.19 12.20
N ILE A 165 -26.45 -29.19 12.27
CA ILE A 165 -26.38 -28.15 13.32
C ILE A 165 -26.57 -28.76 14.70
N GLU A 166 -27.57 -29.63 14.89
CA GLU A 166 -27.78 -30.34 16.16
C GLU A 166 -26.54 -31.16 16.54
N HIS A 167 -25.97 -31.92 15.61
CA HIS A 167 -24.76 -32.71 15.84
C HIS A 167 -23.55 -31.84 16.24
N LEU A 168 -23.29 -30.77 15.50
CA LEU A 168 -22.13 -29.91 15.71
C LEU A 168 -22.28 -28.98 16.93
N SER A 169 -23.51 -28.68 17.35
CA SER A 169 -23.76 -27.90 18.58
C SER A 169 -23.22 -28.59 19.84
N GLY A 170 -23.04 -29.92 19.81
CA GLY A 170 -22.39 -30.68 20.88
C GLY A 170 -20.92 -30.33 21.13
N PHE A 171 -20.28 -29.57 20.23
CA PHE A 171 -18.92 -29.05 20.41
C PHE A 171 -18.88 -27.63 21.02
N ASP A 172 -20.03 -27.00 21.26
CA ASP A 172 -20.11 -25.70 21.92
C ASP A 172 -20.18 -25.86 23.45
N TYR A 173 -19.10 -25.51 24.14
CA TYR A 173 -18.99 -25.51 25.61
C TYR A 173 -19.27 -24.11 26.21
N GLY A 174 -19.97 -23.24 25.48
CA GLY A 174 -20.39 -21.93 25.97
C GLY A 174 -19.24 -20.94 26.04
N ALA A 175 -18.90 -20.50 27.26
CA ALA A 175 -17.86 -19.52 27.51
C ALA A 175 -16.46 -20.04 27.12
N GLU A 176 -16.16 -21.32 27.39
CA GLU A 176 -14.86 -21.91 27.08
C GLU A 176 -14.57 -21.90 25.56
N THR A 177 -15.57 -22.26 24.74
CA THR A 177 -15.47 -22.19 23.28
C THR A 177 -15.34 -20.75 22.80
N THR A 178 -16.00 -19.80 23.47
CA THR A 178 -15.91 -18.37 23.15
C THR A 178 -14.51 -17.82 23.43
N ASP A 179 -13.99 -18.08 24.62
CA ASP A 179 -12.66 -17.63 25.05
C ASP A 179 -11.57 -18.23 24.15
N ALA A 180 -11.67 -19.53 23.85
CA ALA A 180 -10.76 -20.20 22.94
C ALA A 180 -10.80 -19.60 21.52
N ALA A 181 -11.99 -19.29 21.00
CA ALA A 181 -12.12 -18.64 19.70
C ALA A 181 -11.53 -17.23 19.70
N MET A 182 -11.71 -16.46 20.78
CA MET A 182 -11.12 -15.13 20.93
C MET A 182 -9.58 -15.20 21.00
N GLU A 183 -9.03 -16.12 21.79
CA GLU A 183 -7.58 -16.31 21.93
C GLU A 183 -6.93 -16.71 20.60
N ASN A 184 -7.61 -17.56 19.82
CA ASN A 184 -7.11 -18.04 18.54
C ASN A 184 -7.49 -17.16 17.33
N GLY A 185 -8.27 -16.10 17.55
CA GLY A 185 -8.69 -15.16 16.50
C GLY A 185 -9.79 -15.71 15.57
N TYR A 186 -10.54 -16.72 15.97
CA TYR A 186 -11.67 -17.30 15.22
C TYR A 186 -13.00 -16.58 15.52
N VAL A 187 -12.94 -15.25 15.55
CA VAL A 187 -14.08 -14.37 15.78
C VAL A 187 -14.20 -13.41 14.61
N TYR A 188 -15.40 -13.27 14.06
CA TYR A 188 -15.63 -12.55 12.81
C TYR A 188 -16.76 -11.53 12.94
N ASP A 189 -16.57 -10.34 12.38
CA ASP A 189 -17.64 -9.33 12.32
C ASP A 189 -18.71 -9.71 11.29
N THR A 190 -18.33 -10.44 10.24
CA THR A 190 -19.23 -11.00 9.21
C THR A 190 -19.03 -12.51 9.13
N LEU A 191 -20.11 -13.26 8.89
CA LEU A 191 -20.02 -14.72 8.73
C LEU A 191 -19.05 -15.05 7.58
N PRO A 192 -18.01 -15.87 7.83
CA PRO A 192 -17.02 -16.20 6.81
C PRO A 192 -17.58 -17.27 5.86
N ALA A 193 -18.37 -16.84 4.87
CA ALA A 193 -18.93 -17.68 3.82
C ALA A 193 -18.36 -17.30 2.45
N GLY A 194 -17.92 -18.28 1.67
CA GLY A 194 -17.50 -18.11 0.29
C GLY A 194 -18.67 -18.00 -0.70
N PRO A 195 -18.45 -17.52 -1.94
CA PRO A 195 -19.53 -17.32 -2.93
C PRO A 195 -20.31 -18.59 -3.34
N LEU A 196 -19.76 -19.78 -3.07
CA LEU A 196 -20.34 -21.08 -3.39
C LEU A 196 -20.76 -21.86 -2.15
N ASP A 197 -20.61 -21.25 -0.97
CA ASP A 197 -20.97 -21.90 0.28
C ASP A 197 -22.48 -21.84 0.48
N GLN A 198 -23.03 -22.93 0.99
CA GLN A 198 -24.42 -23.05 1.38
C GLN A 198 -24.56 -22.70 2.86
N GLU A 199 -25.66 -22.04 3.20
CA GLU A 199 -25.93 -21.58 4.56
C GLU A 199 -27.21 -22.20 5.11
N ALA A 200 -27.19 -22.57 6.38
CA ALA A 200 -28.37 -22.99 7.12
C ALA A 200 -28.32 -22.44 8.55
N ALA A 201 -29.48 -22.10 9.11
CA ALA A 201 -29.58 -21.53 10.45
C ALA A 201 -30.62 -22.28 11.28
N ALA A 202 -30.24 -22.65 12.50
CA ALA A 202 -31.14 -23.26 13.48
C ALA A 202 -30.76 -22.79 14.89
N GLY A 203 -31.73 -22.20 15.60
CA GLY A 203 -31.51 -21.62 16.92
C GLY A 203 -30.52 -20.45 16.89
N GLU A 204 -29.48 -20.53 17.74
CA GLU A 204 -28.40 -19.54 17.83
C GLU A 204 -27.23 -19.80 16.88
N TYR A 205 -27.31 -20.88 16.09
CA TYR A 205 -26.25 -21.35 15.24
C TYR A 205 -26.49 -21.08 13.76
N THR A 206 -25.40 -20.86 13.04
CA THR A 206 -25.38 -20.77 11.59
C THR A 206 -24.28 -21.68 11.05
N LEU A 207 -24.66 -22.54 10.11
CA LEU A 207 -23.82 -23.49 9.41
C LEU A 207 -23.46 -22.93 8.05
N THR A 208 -22.19 -22.94 7.71
CA THR A 208 -21.69 -22.71 6.34
C THR A 208 -21.06 -24.00 5.84
N TYR A 209 -21.45 -24.51 4.68
CA TYR A 209 -20.91 -25.75 4.15
C TYR A 209 -20.78 -25.74 2.64
N ASN A 210 -19.81 -26.48 2.13
CA ASN A 210 -19.60 -26.60 0.70
C ASN A 210 -19.25 -28.06 0.36
N PRO A 211 -20.19 -28.82 -0.23
CA PRO A 211 -19.93 -30.20 -0.60
C PRO A 211 -18.81 -30.37 -1.63
N ASP A 212 -18.65 -29.41 -2.54
CA ASP A 212 -17.64 -29.48 -3.61
C ASP A 212 -16.23 -29.20 -3.10
N MET A 213 -16.10 -28.34 -2.08
CA MET A 213 -14.83 -27.97 -1.44
C MET A 213 -14.52 -28.80 -0.19
N GLY A 214 -15.47 -29.61 0.28
CA GLY A 214 -15.28 -30.54 1.39
C GLY A 214 -15.07 -29.84 2.74
N HIS A 215 -15.83 -28.76 3.02
CA HIS A 215 -15.75 -28.06 4.31
C HIS A 215 -17.11 -27.78 4.94
N VAL A 216 -17.12 -27.73 6.28
CA VAL A 216 -18.28 -27.40 7.12
C VAL A 216 -17.82 -26.55 8.30
N GLY A 217 -18.48 -25.41 8.53
CA GLY A 217 -18.24 -24.53 9.67
C GLY A 217 -19.52 -24.23 10.43
N LEU A 218 -19.49 -24.32 11.76
CA LEU A 218 -20.58 -23.89 12.64
C LEU A 218 -20.18 -22.64 13.42
N TYR A 219 -21.08 -21.66 13.46
CA TYR A 219 -20.87 -20.38 14.12
C TYR A 219 -22.02 -20.05 15.06
N ARG A 220 -21.72 -19.35 16.15
CA ARG A 220 -22.72 -18.78 17.09
C ARG A 220 -22.55 -17.28 17.19
N ARG A 221 -23.65 -16.53 17.31
CA ARG A 221 -23.60 -15.08 17.63
C ARG A 221 -23.21 -14.87 19.10
N HIS A 222 -22.11 -14.19 19.33
CA HIS A 222 -21.68 -13.73 20.65
C HIS A 222 -21.97 -12.23 20.80
N PRO A 223 -22.88 -11.83 21.72
CA PRO A 223 -23.13 -10.43 22.01
C PRO A 223 -21.92 -9.82 22.74
N ILE A 224 -21.44 -8.70 22.24
CA ILE A 224 -20.41 -7.89 22.87
C ILE A 224 -21.09 -6.96 23.88
N PRO A 225 -20.74 -7.05 25.17
CA PRO A 225 -21.26 -6.12 26.15
C PRO A 225 -20.72 -4.70 25.87
N PRO A 226 -21.49 -3.65 26.17
CA PRO A 226 -21.17 -2.27 25.79
C PRO A 226 -19.81 -1.79 26.32
N GLU A 227 -19.33 -2.33 27.44
CA GLU A 227 -18.00 -2.05 28.00
C GLU A 227 -16.82 -2.54 27.15
N ASP A 228 -17.00 -3.61 26.37
CA ASP A 228 -15.97 -4.20 25.51
C ASP A 228 -16.08 -3.73 24.04
N ARG A 229 -17.00 -2.79 23.80
CA ARG A 229 -17.22 -2.19 22.48
C ARG A 229 -16.19 -1.10 22.23
N LEU A 230 -15.36 -1.28 21.20
CA LEU A 230 -14.52 -0.21 20.65
C LEU A 230 -15.40 0.71 19.81
N ASP A 231 -16.03 1.69 20.45
CA ASP A 231 -16.68 2.78 19.73
C ASP A 231 -15.62 3.66 19.04
N PRO A 232 -15.86 4.10 17.79
CA PRO A 232 -14.91 4.96 17.07
C PRO A 232 -14.66 6.33 17.73
N GLU A 233 -15.38 6.68 18.81
CA GLU A 233 -15.26 7.96 19.52
C GLU A 233 -14.40 7.93 20.81
N SER A 234 -13.92 6.76 21.28
CA SER A 234 -13.15 6.65 22.54
C SER A 234 -11.62 6.69 22.36
N HIS A 235 -11.14 7.43 21.36
CA HIS A 235 -9.75 7.89 21.27
C HIS A 235 -9.64 9.42 21.32
N THR A 236 -10.27 10.06 22.30
CA THR A 236 -9.82 11.40 22.73
C THR A 236 -8.55 11.27 23.57
N ALA A 237 -7.40 11.19 22.90
CA ALA A 237 -6.12 11.44 23.55
C ALA A 237 -6.05 12.91 24.00
N GLY A 238 -5.76 13.11 25.29
CA GLY A 238 -5.70 14.41 25.96
C GLY A 238 -4.60 15.37 25.44
N PRO A 239 -4.49 16.56 26.04
CA PRO A 239 -3.76 17.68 25.45
C PRO A 239 -2.25 17.45 25.47
N ILE A 240 -1.61 17.49 24.30
CA ILE A 240 -0.16 17.55 24.17
C ILE A 240 0.28 19.01 24.33
N GLY A 241 0.84 19.34 25.50
CA GLY A 241 1.61 20.56 25.76
C GLY A 241 3.01 20.53 25.11
N PRO A 242 3.72 21.67 25.06
CA PRO A 242 4.80 21.91 24.10
C PRO A 242 6.12 21.19 24.43
N ASN A 243 6.79 20.81 23.35
CA ASN A 243 8.09 20.16 23.23
C ASN A 243 9.22 20.86 24.00
N VAL A 244 10.01 20.08 24.76
CA VAL A 244 11.41 20.38 25.11
C VAL A 244 12.29 19.17 24.82
N GLY A 245 12.93 19.16 23.66
CA GLY A 245 14.03 18.25 23.33
C GLY A 245 15.35 18.77 23.89
N GLY A 246 16.16 17.88 24.47
CA GLY A 246 17.55 18.21 24.84
C GLY A 246 18.24 17.19 25.76
N ALA A 247 18.66 16.04 25.24
CA ALA A 247 19.72 15.21 25.82
C ALA A 247 20.60 14.71 24.66
N ALA A 248 21.73 15.36 24.38
CA ALA A 248 23.05 15.10 24.99
C ALA A 248 23.61 13.73 24.62
N SER A 249 24.52 13.71 23.64
CA SER A 249 25.55 12.67 23.54
C SER A 249 26.90 13.35 23.31
N ALA A 250 27.86 12.96 24.13
CA ALA A 250 29.11 13.66 24.40
C ALA A 250 30.20 13.38 23.34
N ALA A 251 30.88 14.43 22.89
CA ALA A 251 32.21 14.35 22.32
C ALA A 251 33.16 15.18 23.19
N GLY A 252 34.25 14.54 23.65
CA GLY A 252 35.22 15.07 24.58
C GLY A 252 36.01 16.26 24.02
N ALA A 253 36.29 17.21 24.92
CA ALA A 253 37.02 18.43 24.68
C ALA A 253 38.54 18.23 24.57
N SER A 254 39.20 19.03 23.73
CA SER A 254 40.40 19.77 24.16
C SER A 254 40.71 20.94 23.21
N GLY A 255 40.93 22.12 23.81
CA GLY A 255 42.00 23.04 23.41
C GLY A 255 41.70 24.18 22.43
N GLY A 256 41.44 25.38 22.99
CA GLY A 256 42.33 26.54 22.73
C GLY A 256 41.99 27.53 21.60
N LEU A 257 41.46 28.70 22.03
CA LEU A 257 41.89 30.08 21.68
C LEU A 257 42.17 30.45 20.21
N ALA A 258 41.42 31.43 19.67
CA ALA A 258 41.90 32.81 19.42
C ALA A 258 41.01 33.58 18.41
N ALA A 259 41.12 34.91 18.50
CA ALA A 259 40.26 35.97 17.97
C ALA A 259 40.42 36.33 16.48
N GLY A 260 39.49 37.19 16.00
CA GLY A 260 39.70 38.15 14.89
C GLY A 260 38.73 37.93 13.72
N ALA A 261 37.65 38.69 13.54
CA ALA A 261 37.54 40.09 13.07
C ALA A 261 37.72 40.27 11.55
N GLY A 262 36.72 40.93 10.93
CA GLY A 262 36.76 41.52 9.57
C GLY A 262 36.37 40.54 8.46
N GLY A 263 35.48 40.82 7.52
CA GLY A 263 35.09 42.11 6.97
C GLY A 263 35.47 42.18 5.48
N ALA A 264 34.45 42.23 4.62
CA ALA A 264 34.44 42.86 3.30
C ALA A 264 35.09 42.14 2.09
N THR A 265 34.23 41.95 1.07
CA THR A 265 34.37 42.34 -0.35
C THR A 265 35.60 41.90 -1.17
N GLY A 266 35.32 41.40 -2.38
CA GLY A 266 36.28 41.53 -3.49
C GLY A 266 36.14 40.48 -4.57
N ALA A 267 35.51 40.85 -5.68
CA ALA A 267 35.59 40.15 -6.95
C ALA A 267 37.04 40.14 -7.48
N ALA A 268 37.48 39.04 -8.08
CA ALA A 268 38.49 39.07 -9.13
C ALA A 268 38.45 37.79 -9.97
N ALA A 269 38.26 37.97 -11.26
CA ALA A 269 38.52 36.99 -12.29
C ALA A 269 40.01 36.61 -12.33
N SER A 270 40.29 35.35 -12.64
CA SER A 270 41.55 34.99 -13.29
C SER A 270 41.33 33.78 -14.19
N ARG A 271 41.46 34.05 -15.49
CA ARG A 271 41.72 33.05 -16.53
C ARG A 271 43.09 32.44 -16.25
N SER A 272 43.22 31.12 -16.37
CA SER A 272 44.51 30.53 -16.75
C SER A 272 44.30 29.30 -17.62
N THR A 273 45.29 29.12 -18.46
CA THR A 273 45.30 28.46 -19.76
C THR A 273 45.81 27.03 -19.70
N ARG A 274 45.21 26.17 -20.52
CA ARG A 274 45.84 25.20 -21.46
C ARG A 274 47.00 24.30 -20.96
N ALA A 275 46.79 22.99 -21.07
CA ALA A 275 47.57 22.04 -21.90
C ALA A 275 47.18 20.60 -21.49
N LEU A 276 46.51 19.83 -22.37
CA LEU A 276 47.11 18.89 -23.34
C LEU A 276 48.02 17.82 -22.70
N GLY A 277 47.52 16.59 -22.70
CA GLY A 277 48.29 15.36 -22.42
C GLY A 277 47.47 14.15 -22.84
N ALA A 278 47.69 13.71 -24.08
CA ALA A 278 47.10 12.52 -24.69
C ALA A 278 47.83 11.23 -24.30
N SER A 279 47.13 10.10 -24.36
CA SER A 279 47.59 8.72 -24.70
C SER A 279 46.57 7.72 -24.13
N ALA A 280 45.73 7.06 -24.93
CA ALA A 280 46.02 5.79 -25.64
C ALA A 280 46.48 4.67 -24.68
N ALA A 281 46.06 3.41 -24.74
CA ALA A 281 45.08 2.60 -25.46
C ALA A 281 45.20 1.16 -24.87
N ALA A 282 44.39 0.22 -25.36
CA ALA A 282 44.45 -1.24 -25.18
C ALA A 282 43.77 -1.80 -23.91
N ALA A 283 42.68 -2.57 -23.98
CA ALA A 283 42.34 -3.81 -24.71
C ALA A 283 42.54 -5.09 -23.85
N GLY A 284 41.51 -5.94 -23.84
CA GLY A 284 41.48 -7.28 -23.27
C GLY A 284 40.64 -7.35 -21.99
N GLY A 285 39.56 -8.11 -21.85
CA GLY A 285 39.09 -9.25 -22.62
C GLY A 285 38.85 -10.44 -21.69
N ARG A 286 37.56 -10.66 -21.35
CA ARG A 286 36.92 -11.93 -20.94
C ARG A 286 37.19 -12.50 -19.54
N LYS A 287 36.14 -12.67 -18.74
CA LYS A 287 35.41 -13.96 -18.57
C LYS A 287 34.27 -13.86 -17.55
N ALA A 288 33.09 -14.32 -17.93
CA ALA A 288 32.00 -14.70 -17.05
C ALA A 288 32.24 -16.12 -16.47
N PRO A 289 31.71 -16.45 -15.29
CA PRO A 289 31.51 -17.84 -14.89
C PRO A 289 30.11 -18.34 -15.27
N ALA A 290 30.09 -19.62 -15.65
CA ALA A 290 28.97 -20.36 -16.21
C ALA A 290 27.92 -20.75 -15.17
N ALA A 291 26.70 -20.86 -15.68
CA ALA A 291 25.49 -21.27 -14.99
C ALA A 291 25.54 -22.72 -14.49
N ALA A 292 25.09 -22.91 -13.25
CA ALA A 292 24.87 -24.20 -12.62
C ALA A 292 23.45 -24.74 -12.89
N GLY A 293 23.37 -26.05 -13.16
CA GLY A 293 22.29 -26.96 -12.73
C GLY A 293 20.85 -26.67 -13.15
N LYS A 294 20.37 -27.34 -14.22
CA LYS A 294 18.94 -27.61 -14.42
C LYS A 294 18.46 -28.69 -13.44
N GLY A 295 17.98 -28.27 -12.28
CA GLY A 295 17.16 -29.09 -11.39
C GLY A 295 15.66 -28.93 -11.72
N ARG A 296 14.94 -30.05 -11.85
CA ARG A 296 13.46 -30.09 -11.94
C ARG A 296 12.82 -29.39 -10.73
N PRO A 297 11.76 -28.59 -10.88
CA PRO A 297 10.97 -28.19 -9.72
C PRO A 297 10.16 -29.40 -9.23
N ALA A 298 10.38 -29.74 -7.97
CA ALA A 298 9.61 -30.69 -7.20
C ALA A 298 8.19 -30.15 -6.94
N LYS A 299 7.23 -31.05 -6.78
CA LYS A 299 5.86 -30.77 -6.34
C LYS A 299 5.89 -29.89 -5.08
N THR A 300 5.25 -28.74 -5.13
CA THR A 300 4.90 -27.96 -3.94
C THR A 300 3.67 -28.59 -3.30
N ASP A 301 3.88 -29.51 -2.37
CA ASP A 301 2.92 -29.74 -1.29
C ASP A 301 3.04 -28.55 -0.33
N GLY A 302 1.97 -27.74 -0.26
CA GLY A 302 1.93 -26.53 0.56
C GLY A 302 0.51 -26.00 0.63
N SER A 303 -0.37 -26.73 1.32
CA SER A 303 -1.71 -26.24 1.66
C SER A 303 -1.61 -25.12 2.68
N TRP A 304 -2.07 -23.94 2.28
CA TRP A 304 -2.22 -22.73 3.10
C TRP A 304 -3.32 -22.86 4.19
N PHE A 305 -3.95 -24.03 4.31
CA PHE A 305 -5.05 -24.32 5.25
C PHE A 305 -4.74 -25.42 6.28
N THR A 306 -3.48 -25.63 6.66
CA THR A 306 -3.17 -26.64 7.69
C THR A 306 -3.05 -25.97 9.06
N HIS A 307 -4.16 -25.87 9.80
CA HIS A 307 -4.15 -25.32 11.16
C HIS A 307 -4.23 -26.44 12.24
N PRO A 308 -3.39 -26.38 13.29
CA PRO A 308 -3.25 -27.43 14.29
C PRO A 308 -4.21 -27.24 15.46
N SER A 309 -5.48 -27.60 15.32
CA SER A 309 -6.42 -27.60 16.48
C SER A 309 -6.94 -28.99 16.85
N VAL A 310 -6.94 -29.94 15.91
CA VAL A 310 -7.45 -31.29 16.19
C VAL A 310 -6.39 -32.19 16.85
N ALA A 311 -5.11 -32.06 16.48
CA ALA A 311 -4.03 -32.91 17.01
C ALA A 311 -3.61 -32.55 18.45
N ALA A 312 -3.81 -31.31 18.88
CA ALA A 312 -3.50 -30.87 20.25
C ALA A 312 -4.57 -31.32 21.23
N VAL A 313 -5.85 -31.25 20.84
CA VAL A 313 -6.99 -31.70 21.66
C VAL A 313 -7.10 -33.24 21.70
N LYS A 314 -6.79 -33.94 20.59
CA LYS A 314 -6.73 -35.42 20.56
C LYS A 314 -5.57 -35.99 21.41
N ARG A 315 -4.43 -35.29 21.50
CA ARG A 315 -3.27 -35.74 22.32
C ARG A 315 -3.53 -35.69 23.82
N ASP A 316 -4.36 -34.75 24.28
CA ASP A 316 -4.64 -34.58 25.71
C ASP A 316 -5.58 -35.67 26.27
N ARG A 317 -6.27 -36.43 25.40
CA ARG A 317 -7.21 -37.48 25.82
C ARG A 317 -6.99 -38.88 25.24
N GLY A 318 -5.87 -39.13 24.56
CA GLY A 318 -5.48 -40.50 24.20
C GLY A 318 -6.47 -41.25 23.30
N LEU A 319 -7.19 -40.53 22.44
CA LEU A 319 -8.09 -41.12 21.46
C LEU A 319 -7.47 -41.00 20.07
N GLY A 320 -6.67 -42.00 19.71
CA GLY A 320 -6.33 -42.31 18.32
C GLY A 320 -7.02 -43.60 17.92
N LEU A 321 -7.69 -43.60 16.77
CA LEU A 321 -7.12 -44.00 15.49
C LEU A 321 -7.81 -43.21 14.38
#